data_AF-A0A537AXS7-F1
#
_entry.id   AF-A0A537AXS7-F1
#
_cell.length_a   1.000
_cell.length_b   1.000
_cell.length_c   1.000
_cell.angle_alpha   90.00
_cell.angle_beta   90.00
_cell.angle_gamma   90.00
#
_symmetry.space_group_name_H-M   'P 1'
#
loop_
_entity.id
_entity.type
_entity.pdbx_description
1 polymer ?
#
loop_
_entity_poly.entity_id
_entity_poly.type
_entity_poly.pdbx_seq_one_letter_code
_entity_poly.pdbx_strand_id
1 'polypeptide(L)' 'MDLADDASAIESLMQRYADTSMSLADACLVRLTERLSDCRLFTLDADFEHYRRNGRHLIPLLHPS' A
#
# COMPACT_ATOMS: atom_id res chain seq x y z
N MET A 1 0.11 13.71 11.23
CA MET A 1 0.78 12.47 10.78
C MET A 1 1.62 12.05 11.95
N ASP A 2 1.23 10.97 12.63
CA ASP A 2 2.08 10.36 13.65
C ASP A 2 2.95 9.30 12.96
N LEU A 3 4.27 9.50 13.02
CA LEU A 3 5.23 8.63 12.36
C LEU A 3 5.26 7.24 13.01
N ALA A 4 4.99 7.14 14.33
CA ALA A 4 4.98 5.87 15.02
C ALA A 4 3.80 4.99 14.58
N ASP A 5 2.61 5.59 14.44
CA ASP A 5 1.42 4.90 13.92
C ASP A 5 1.63 4.42 12.48
N ASP A 6 2.22 5.26 11.64
CA ASP A 6 2.49 4.90 10.25
C ASP A 6 3.55 3.79 10.18
N ALA A 7 4.59 3.81 11.03
CA ALA A 7 5.59 2.75 11.10
C ALA A 7 4.99 1.39 11.50
N SER A 8 4.13 1.35 12.52
CA SER A 8 3.48 0.11 12.95
C SER A 8 2.52 -0.45 11.88
N ALA A 9 1.79 0.44 11.19
CA ALA A 9 0.93 0.04 10.08
C ALA A 9 1.74 -0.48 8.88
N ILE A 10 2.86 0.15 8.56
CA ILE A 10 3.80 -0.29 7.51
C ILE A 10 4.39 -1.66 7.85
N GLU A 11 4.84 -1.87 9.09
CA GLU A 11 5.35 -3.17 9.55
C GLU A 11 4.28 -4.26 9.39
N SER A 12 3.03 -3.97 9.75
CA SER A 12 1.91 -4.90 9.61
C SER A 12 1.64 -5.26 8.14
N LEU A 13 1.76 -4.29 7.23
CA LEU A 13 1.65 -4.52 5.78
C LEU A 13 2.78 -5.43 5.28
N MET A 14 4.02 -5.14 5.67
CA MET A 14 5.18 -5.96 5.28
C MET A 14 5.07 -7.40 5.79
N GLN A 15 4.60 -7.60 7.02
CA GLN A 15 4.35 -8.93 7.58
C GLN A 15 3.25 -9.68 6.81
N ARG A 16 2.16 -9.00 6.48
CA ARG A 16 1.04 -9.59 5.74
C ARG A 16 1.44 -10.05 4.33
N TYR A 17 2.34 -9.31 3.70
CA TYR A 17 2.81 -9.57 2.34
C TYR A 17 4.21 -10.19 2.31
N ALA A 18 4.68 -10.78 3.43
CA ALA A 18 6.01 -11.36 3.55
C ALA A 18 6.28 -12.53 2.59
N ASP A 19 5.22 -13.24 2.18
CA ASP A 19 5.29 -14.30 1.16
C ASP A 19 5.36 -13.75 -0.29
N THR A 20 5.28 -12.43 -0.46
CA THR A 20 5.39 -11.71 -1.74
C THR A 20 6.57 -10.72 -1.71
N SER A 21 6.92 -10.15 -2.86
CA SER A 21 8.04 -9.20 -3.05
C SER A 21 7.86 -7.81 -2.42
N MET A 22 6.93 -7.61 -1.47
CA MET A 22 6.62 -6.28 -0.95
C MET A 22 7.85 -5.58 -0.38
N SER A 23 8.20 -4.44 -0.97
CA SER A 23 9.26 -3.59 -0.45
C SER A 23 8.73 -2.61 0.61
N LEU A 24 9.65 -2.03 1.38
CA LEU A 24 9.30 -0.93 2.29
C LEU A 24 8.67 0.25 1.55
N ALA A 25 9.11 0.52 0.31
CA ALA A 25 8.55 1.59 -0.50
C ALA A 25 7.08 1.31 -0.86
N ASP A 26 6.74 0.07 -1.20
CA ASP A 26 5.37 -0.31 -1.54
C ASP A 26 4.46 -0.23 -0.31
N ALA A 27 4.92 -0.73 0.83
CA ALA A 27 4.19 -0.62 2.08
C ALA A 27 3.91 0.85 2.46
N CYS A 28 4.88 1.75 2.25
CA CYS A 28 4.67 3.19 2.42
C CYS A 28 3.60 3.74 1.47
N LEU A 29 3.62 3.37 0.19
CA LEU A 29 2.63 3.82 -0.78
C LEU A 29 1.22 3.31 -0.44
N VAL A 30 1.08 2.04 -0.06
CA VAL A 30 -0.17 1.47 0.44
C VAL A 30 -0.66 2.28 1.63
N ARG A 31 0.22 2.55 2.61
CA ARG A 31 -0.12 3.34 3.80
C ARG A 31 -0.62 4.74 3.45
N LEU A 32 0.03 5.42 2.50
CA LEU A 32 -0.41 6.73 2.02
C LEU A 32 -1.82 6.67 1.41
N THR A 33 -2.15 5.60 0.67
CA THR A 33 -3.49 5.42 0.10
C THR A 33 -4.57 5.14 1.15
N GLU A 34 -4.21 4.66 2.34
CA GLU A 34 -5.13 4.52 3.48
C GLU A 34 -5.42 5.88 4.12
N ARG A 35 -4.38 6.72 4.26
CA ARG A 35 -4.50 8.06 4.84
C ARG A 35 -5.23 9.04 3.94
N LEU A 36 -5.08 8.90 2.62
CA LEU A 36 -5.70 9.73 1.61
C LEU A 36 -6.82 8.95 0.94
N SER A 37 -8.01 8.94 1.55
CA SER A 37 -9.13 8.11 1.10
C SER A 37 -9.56 8.41 -0.35
N ASP A 38 -9.51 9.67 -0.76
CA ASP A 38 -9.82 10.14 -2.12
C ASP A 38 -8.54 10.34 -2.95
N CYS A 39 -7.80 9.26 -3.19
CA CYS A 39 -6.63 9.25 -4.05
C CYS A 39 -6.64 8.08 -5.05
N ARG A 40 -5.88 8.25 -6.14
CA ARG A 40 -5.48 7.15 -7.03
C ARG A 40 -3.96 7.04 -7.05
N LEU A 41 -3.45 5.82 -6.95
CA LEU A 41 -2.02 5.54 -7.02
C LEU A 41 -1.61 5.38 -8.48
N PHE A 42 -0.71 6.23 -8.95
CA PHE A 42 -0.06 6.04 -10.24
C PHE A 42 1.17 5.16 -10.07
N THR A 43 1.25 4.07 -10.83
CA THR A 43 2.38 3.14 -10.79
C THR A 43 2.51 2.40 -12.11
N LEU A 44 3.71 1.88 -12.39
CA LEU A 44 3.96 0.92 -13.48
C LEU A 44 4.14 -0.51 -12.94
N ASP A 45 4.08 -0.67 -11.62
CA ASP A 45 4.30 -1.94 -10.95
C ASP A 45 2.95 -2.65 -10.74
N ALA A 46 2.80 -3.81 -11.39
CA ALA A 46 1.59 -4.64 -11.35
C ALA A 46 1.36 -5.29 -9.97
N ASP A 47 2.36 -5.36 -9.09
CA ASP A 47 2.20 -5.91 -7.74
C ASP A 47 1.13 -5.14 -6.93
N PHE A 48 0.92 -3.85 -7.23
CA PHE A 48 -0.12 -3.04 -6.60
C PHE A 48 -1.55 -3.48 -6.92
N GLU A 49 -1.78 -4.28 -7.95
CA GLU A 49 -3.08 -4.92 -8.20
C GLU A 49 -3.45 -5.93 -7.10
N HIS A 50 -2.45 -6.49 -6.42
CA HIS A 50 -2.61 -7.51 -5.38
C HIS A 50 -2.66 -6.91 -3.98
N TYR A 51 -2.00 -5.78 -3.77
CA TYR A 51 -2.03 -5.08 -2.49
C TYR A 51 -3.42 -4.52 -2.17
N ARG A 52 -3.72 -4.40 -0.87
CA ARG A 52 -5.01 -3.95 -0.36
C ARG A 52 -4.80 -2.86 0.66
N ARG A 53 -5.58 -1.78 0.54
CA ARG A 53 -5.68 -0.72 1.54
C ARG A 53 -6.84 -0.99 2.48
N ASN A 54 -6.76 -0.52 3.73
CA ASN A 54 -7.84 -0.64 4.71
C ASN A 54 -8.33 -2.10 4.83
N GLY A 55 -7.39 -3.04 4.92
CA GLY A 55 -7.65 -4.47 5.00
C GLY A 55 -7.94 -5.13 3.65
N ARG A 56 -9.13 -4.94 3.07
CA ARG A 56 -9.60 -5.69 1.89
C ARG A 56 -9.90 -4.84 0.67
N HIS A 57 -9.81 -3.52 0.78
CA HIS A 57 -10.17 -2.64 -0.32
C HIS A 57 -9.07 -2.62 -1.38
N LEU A 58 -9.48 -2.65 -2.64
CA LEU A 58 -8.57 -2.40 -3.76
C LEU A 58 -7.99 -1.00 -3.64
N ILE A 59 -6.74 -0.86 -4.05
CA ILE A 59 -6.10 0.44 -4.24
C ILE A 59 -6.58 0.95 -5.60
N PRO A 60 -7.19 2.14 -5.70
CA PRO A 60 -7.53 2.72 -6.99
C PRO A 60 -6.24 3.04 -7.76
N LEU A 61 -5.99 2.36 -8.88
CA LEU A 61 -4.76 2.51 -9.65
C LEU A 61 -4.95 3.37 -10.91
N LEU A 62 -3.86 4.04 -11.29
CA LEU A 62 -3.61 4.57 -12.62
C LEU A 62 -2.35 3.87 -13.14
N HIS A 63 -2.51 2.79 -13.88
CA HIS A 63 -1.41 2.01 -14.43
C HIS A 63 -1.75 1.55 -15.86
N PRO A 64 -0.77 1.22 -16.70
CA PRO A 64 -1.03 0.66 -18.03
C PRO A 64 -1.55 -0.77 -17.91
N SER A 65 -2.72 -1.02 -18.51
CA SER A 65 -3.33 -2.35 -18.64
C SER A 65 -2.55 -3.29 -19.54
#